data_AF-A0A9D4MIG0-F1
#
_entry.id   AF-A0A9D4MIG0-F1
#
_cell.length_a   1.000
_cell.length_b   1.000
_cell.length_c   1.000
_cell.angle_alpha   90.00
_cell.angle_beta   90.00
_cell.angle_gamma   90.00
#
_symmetry.space_group_name_H-M   'P 1'
#
loop_
_entity.id
_entity.type
_entity.pdbx_description
1 polymer ?
#
loop_
_entity_poly.entity_id
_entity_poly.type
_entity_poly.pdbx_seq_one_letter_code
_entity_poly.pdbx_strand_id
1 'polypeptide(L)'
;MAHSFSPRAVSMNMDFNNAKALNLPSLSPLVSAGIFKRPTAENIAGSGLQLVHLKTLHSRGGEDAIRDVFKMNNSEGLPRVSSNKKVLEDVVPKIALYFENQQANSFN
;
A
#
# COMPACT_ATOMS: atom_id res chain seq x y z
N MET A 1 -35.85 -5.10 -4.77
CA MET A 1 -34.98 -3.95 -5.09
C MET A 1 -33.91 -4.43 -6.05
N ALA A 2 -33.83 -3.89 -7.26
CA ALA A 2 -32.76 -4.23 -8.19
C ALA A 2 -31.51 -3.42 -7.81
N HIS A 3 -30.53 -4.05 -7.19
CA HIS A 3 -29.23 -3.43 -6.93
C HIS A 3 -28.47 -3.38 -8.26
N SER A 4 -28.30 -2.18 -8.81
CA SER A 4 -27.45 -1.93 -9.98
C SER A 4 -26.25 -1.10 -9.55
N PHE A 5 -25.06 -1.50 -10.01
CA PHE A 5 -23.85 -0.73 -9.84
C PHE A 5 -23.73 0.29 -10.97
N SER A 6 -23.18 1.47 -10.69
CA SER A 6 -22.84 2.40 -11.76
C SER A 6 -21.72 1.80 -12.63
N PRO A 7 -21.72 2.01 -13.96
CA PRO A 7 -20.63 1.54 -14.83
C PRO A 7 -19.25 2.02 -14.36
N ARG A 8 -19.18 3.24 -13.80
CA ARG A 8 -17.96 3.79 -13.20
C ARG A 8 -17.45 2.91 -12.05
N ALA A 9 -18.31 2.53 -11.12
CA ALA A 9 -17.92 1.69 -9.98
C ALA A 9 -17.39 0.32 -10.43
N VAL A 10 -17.98 -0.24 -11.49
CA VAL A 10 -17.51 -1.50 -12.08
C VAL A 10 -16.12 -1.34 -12.71
N SER A 11 -15.92 -0.30 -13.54
CA SER A 11 -14.63 -0.01 -14.16
C SER A 11 -13.53 0.16 -13.11
N MET A 12 -13.79 0.96 -12.08
CA MET A 12 -12.83 1.21 -11.01
C MET A 12 -12.47 -0.06 -10.24
N ASN A 13 -13.45 -0.92 -9.97
CA ASN A 13 -13.19 -2.19 -9.32
C ASN A 13 -12.37 -3.13 -10.22
N MET A 14 -12.58 -3.11 -11.53
CA MET A 14 -11.75 -3.85 -12.49
C MET A 14 -10.30 -3.33 -12.46
N ASP A 15 -10.10 -2.01 -12.54
CA ASP A 15 -8.79 -1.38 -12.49
C ASP A 15 -8.05 -1.70 -11.20
N PHE A 16 -8.75 -1.62 -10.05
CA PHE A 16 -8.20 -2.00 -8.75
C PHE A 16 -7.80 -3.47 -8.71
N ASN A 17 -8.63 -4.39 -9.21
CA ASN A 17 -8.32 -5.81 -9.21
C ASN A 17 -7.15 -6.15 -10.15
N ASN A 18 -7.06 -5.49 -11.30
CA ASN A 18 -5.93 -5.61 -12.22
C ASN A 18 -4.63 -5.13 -11.56
N ALA A 19 -4.64 -3.94 -10.96
CA ALA A 19 -3.48 -3.42 -10.23
C ALA A 19 -3.09 -4.33 -9.06
N LYS A 20 -4.06 -4.83 -8.30
CA LYS A 20 -3.83 -5.77 -7.21
C LYS A 20 -3.13 -7.04 -7.69
N ALA A 21 -3.62 -7.67 -8.76
CA ALA A 21 -3.05 -8.90 -9.29
C ALA A 21 -1.59 -8.73 -9.74
N LEU A 22 -1.26 -7.60 -10.38
CA LEU A 22 0.09 -7.29 -10.84
C LEU A 22 1.05 -6.95 -9.68
N ASN A 23 0.57 -6.19 -8.69
CA ASN A 23 1.44 -5.59 -7.69
C ASN A 23 1.61 -6.44 -6.42
N LEU A 24 0.61 -7.27 -6.07
CA LEU A 24 0.60 -8.03 -4.82
C LEU A 24 1.82 -8.96 -4.65
N PRO A 25 2.32 -9.67 -5.69
CA PRO A 25 3.51 -10.51 -5.54
C PRO A 25 4.73 -9.74 -5.03
N SER A 26 4.88 -8.46 -5.42
CA SER A 26 6.00 -7.63 -4.97
C SER A 26 5.98 -7.38 -3.46
N LEU A 27 4.81 -7.43 -2.82
CA LEU A 27 4.62 -7.17 -1.38
C LEU A 27 4.79 -8.44 -0.53
N SER A 28 4.99 -9.62 -1.14
CA SER A 28 5.17 -10.87 -0.41
C SER A 28 6.25 -10.80 0.69
N PRO A 29 7.42 -10.18 0.49
CA PRO A 29 8.44 -10.09 1.54
C PRO A 29 7.95 -9.37 2.81
N LEU A 30 7.14 -8.32 2.67
CA LEU A 30 6.60 -7.57 3.82
C LEU A 30 5.51 -8.38 4.55
N VAL A 31 4.71 -9.15 3.81
CA VAL A 31 3.71 -10.06 4.39
C VAL A 31 4.41 -11.20 5.13
N SER A 32 5.42 -11.81 4.52
CA SER A 32 6.22 -12.89 5.12
C SER A 32 7.00 -12.42 6.35
N ALA A 33 7.47 -11.17 6.36
CA ALA A 33 8.11 -10.55 7.52
C ALA A 33 7.11 -10.12 8.63
N GLY A 34 5.80 -10.35 8.44
CA GLY A 34 4.79 -10.04 9.45
C GLY A 34 4.51 -8.54 9.65
N ILE A 35 4.96 -7.68 8.72
CA ILE A 35 4.75 -6.23 8.78
C ILE A 35 3.26 -5.90 8.70
N PHE A 36 2.53 -6.58 7.82
CA PHE A 36 1.08 -6.46 7.69
C PHE A 36 0.45 -7.73 7.11
N LYS A 37 -0.86 -7.88 7.33
CA LYS A 37 -1.66 -9.00 6.80
C LYS A 37 -2.03 -8.78 5.34
N ARG A 38 -2.38 -9.88 4.66
CA ARG A 38 -2.77 -9.91 3.25
C ARG A 38 -3.83 -8.86 2.84
N PRO A 39 -4.90 -8.57 3.62
CA PRO A 39 -5.86 -7.53 3.23
C PRO A 39 -5.24 -6.14 3.07
N THR A 40 -4.30 -5.78 3.95
CA THR A 40 -3.56 -4.52 3.83
C THR A 40 -2.66 -4.53 2.59
N ALA A 41 -2.01 -5.67 2.31
CA ALA A 41 -1.20 -5.84 1.11
C ALA A 41 -2.04 -5.66 -0.17
N GLU A 42 -3.24 -6.23 -0.19
CA GLU A 42 -4.18 -6.13 -1.32
C GLU A 42 -4.64 -4.69 -1.56
N ASN A 43 -4.90 -3.92 -0.49
CA ASN A 43 -5.22 -2.50 -0.60
C ASN A 43 -4.04 -1.69 -1.15
N ILE A 44 -2.82 -1.91 -0.65
CA ILE A 44 -1.62 -1.24 -1.16
C ILE A 44 -1.42 -1.57 -2.65
N ALA A 45 -1.50 -2.86 -3.01
CA ALA A 45 -1.32 -3.35 -4.36
C ALA A 45 -2.37 -2.80 -5.33
N GLY A 46 -3.65 -2.86 -4.96
CA GLY A 46 -4.77 -2.34 -5.75
C GLY A 46 -4.75 -0.82 -5.91
N SER A 47 -4.04 -0.11 -5.01
CA SER A 47 -3.77 1.33 -5.11
C SER A 47 -2.62 1.68 -6.07
N GLY A 48 -2.08 0.69 -6.78
CA GLY A 48 -0.96 0.86 -7.70
C GLY A 48 0.41 0.90 -7.04
N LEU A 49 0.53 0.50 -5.77
CA LEU A 49 1.81 0.54 -5.05
C LEU A 49 2.47 -0.84 -5.03
N GLN A 50 3.78 -0.85 -5.25
CA GLN A 50 4.65 -2.02 -5.19
C GLN A 50 5.73 -1.79 -4.14
N LEU A 51 6.47 -2.84 -3.78
CA LEU A 51 7.60 -2.74 -2.85
C LEU A 51 8.63 -1.68 -3.27
N VAL A 52 8.93 -1.56 -4.57
CA VAL A 52 9.85 -0.54 -5.10
C VAL A 52 9.35 0.88 -4.86
N HIS A 53 8.04 1.11 -4.95
CA HIS A 53 7.44 2.42 -4.64
C HIS A 53 7.59 2.73 -3.15
N LEU A 54 7.29 1.77 -2.27
CA LEU A 54 7.44 1.94 -0.82
C LEU A 54 8.91 2.24 -0.43
N LYS A 55 9.86 1.52 -1.03
CA LYS A 55 11.30 1.77 -0.83
C LYS A 55 11.70 3.17 -1.31
N THR A 56 11.19 3.59 -2.46
CA THR A 56 11.47 4.92 -3.02
C THR A 56 10.89 6.03 -2.13
N LEU A 57 9.66 5.86 -1.63
CA LEU A 57 9.06 6.81 -0.70
C LEU A 57 9.88 6.94 0.59
N HIS A 58 10.27 5.79 1.17
CA HIS A 58 11.12 5.75 2.34
C HIS A 58 12.46 6.49 2.11
N SER A 59 13.13 6.25 0.98
CA SER A 59 14.40 6.92 0.68
C SER A 59 14.29 8.43 0.51
N ARG A 60 13.10 8.96 0.17
CA ARG A 60 12.90 10.39 -0.12
C ARG A 60 12.40 11.19 1.07
N GLY A 61 11.61 10.58 1.94
CA GLY A 61 11.01 11.29 3.08
C GLY A 61 10.62 10.36 4.23
N GLY A 62 11.27 9.19 4.33
CA GLY A 62 11.12 8.27 5.45
C GLY A 62 9.69 7.78 5.65
N GLU A 63 9.33 7.65 6.92
CA GLU A 63 8.00 7.22 7.38
C GLU A 63 6.88 8.16 6.91
N ASP A 64 7.10 9.48 6.97
CA ASP A 64 6.07 10.48 6.66
C ASP A 64 5.68 10.46 5.19
N ALA A 65 6.65 10.26 4.27
CA ALA A 65 6.33 10.12 2.86
C ALA A 65 5.42 8.91 2.56
N ILE A 66 5.61 7.79 3.26
CA ILE A 66 4.73 6.61 3.14
C ILE A 66 3.35 6.94 3.69
N ARG A 67 3.29 7.57 4.87
CA ARG A 67 2.05 7.96 5.55
C ARG A 67 1.22 8.92 4.69
N ASP A 68 1.85 9.88 4.04
CA ASP A 68 1.17 10.87 3.20
C ASP A 68 0.62 10.24 1.93
N VAL A 69 1.38 9.35 1.27
CA VAL A 69 0.88 8.63 0.10
C VAL A 69 -0.28 7.71 0.43
N PHE A 70 -0.31 7.09 1.61
CA PHE A 70 -1.44 6.25 2.04
C PHE A 70 -2.73 7.06 2.21
N LYS A 71 -2.59 8.32 2.63
CA LYS A 71 -3.69 9.26 2.86
C LYS A 71 -4.07 10.10 1.63
N MET A 72 -3.20 10.18 0.62
CA MET A 72 -3.46 10.95 -0.61
C MET A 72 -4.79 10.54 -1.23
N ASN A 73 -5.60 11.49 -1.67
CA ASN A 73 -6.89 11.17 -2.27
C ASN A 73 -6.72 10.48 -3.64
N ASN A 74 -7.51 9.45 -3.88
CA ASN A 74 -7.70 8.85 -5.20
C ASN A 74 -8.71 9.68 -6.03
N SER A 75 -9.05 9.20 -7.22
CA SER A 75 -9.99 9.87 -8.13
C SER A 75 -11.42 10.01 -7.59
N GLU A 76 -11.77 9.32 -6.50
CA GLU A 76 -13.07 9.40 -5.82
C GLU A 76 -13.02 10.24 -4.54
N GLY A 77 -11.89 10.90 -4.26
CA GLY A 77 -11.72 11.66 -3.02
C GLY A 77 -11.53 10.80 -1.76
N LEU A 78 -11.36 9.49 -1.93
CA LEU A 78 -11.08 8.56 -0.83
C LEU A 78 -9.58 8.39 -0.61
N PRO A 79 -9.12 8.07 0.61
CA PRO A 79 -7.72 7.77 0.86
C PRO A 79 -7.22 6.67 -0.08
N ARG A 80 -6.03 6.87 -0.65
CA ARG A 80 -5.45 5.96 -1.62
C ARG A 80 -5.36 4.54 -1.07
N VAL A 81 -4.77 4.37 0.12
CA VAL A 81 -4.66 3.06 0.77
C VAL A 81 -5.56 2.96 2.00
N SER A 82 -5.47 3.94 2.92
CA SER A 82 -6.22 3.94 4.17
C SER A 82 -6.05 5.26 4.93
N SER A 83 -7.11 5.73 5.58
CA SER A 83 -7.06 6.75 6.63
C SER A 83 -7.17 6.18 8.04
N ASN A 84 -7.29 4.85 8.18
CA ASN A 84 -7.49 4.22 9.48
C ASN A 84 -6.23 4.39 10.33
N LYS A 85 -6.39 5.06 11.47
CA LYS A 85 -5.32 5.34 12.44
C LYS A 85 -4.53 4.08 12.82
N LYS A 86 -5.20 2.95 13.06
CA LYS A 86 -4.53 1.68 13.41
C LYS A 86 -3.61 1.20 12.28
N VAL A 87 -4.03 1.34 11.02
CA VAL A 87 -3.17 0.98 9.88
C VAL A 87 -2.01 1.96 9.78
N LEU A 88 -2.26 3.25 9.93
CA LEU A 88 -1.22 4.28 9.77
C LEU A 88 -0.19 4.31 10.91
N GLU A 89 -0.57 3.91 12.12
CA GLU A 89 0.32 3.89 13.29
C GLU A 89 0.99 2.53 13.51
N ASP A 90 0.39 1.43 13.05
CA ASP A 90 1.00 0.10 13.18
C ASP A 90 1.85 -0.27 11.95
N VAL A 91 1.32 -0.05 10.75
CA VAL A 91 1.92 -0.59 9.52
C VAL A 91 3.04 0.31 9.00
N VAL A 92 2.82 1.62 8.99
CA VAL A 92 3.77 2.56 8.36
C VAL A 92 5.13 2.59 9.06
N PRO A 93 5.21 2.65 10.41
CA PRO A 93 6.50 2.56 11.11
C PRO A 93 7.21 1.23 10.86
N LYS A 94 6.48 0.11 10.83
CA LYS A 94 7.06 -1.22 10.56
C LYS A 94 7.64 -1.32 9.15
N ILE A 95 7.00 -0.68 8.16
CA ILE A 95 7.54 -0.61 6.78
C ILE A 95 8.85 0.19 6.78
N ALA A 96 8.91 1.34 7.46
CA ALA A 96 10.12 2.15 7.55
C ALA A 96 11.27 1.35 8.19
N LEU A 97 11.01 0.77 9.37
CA LEU A 97 11.98 -0.06 10.08
C LEU A 97 12.48 -1.26 9.25
N TYR A 98 11.60 -1.90 8.46
CA TYR A 98 11.99 -2.96 7.55
C TYR A 98 13.06 -2.48 6.55
N PHE A 99 12.89 -1.30 5.97
CA PHE A 99 13.85 -0.74 5.01
C PHE A 99 15.13 -0.20 5.66
N GLU A 100 15.06 0.30 6.89
CA GLU A 100 16.25 0.66 7.67
C GLU A 100 17.14 -0.55 7.93
N ASN A 101 16.53 -1.66 8.38
CA ASN A 101 17.24 -2.91 8.63
C ASN A 101 17.86 -3.52 7.36
N GLN A 102 17.20 -3.39 6.20
CA GLN A 102 17.79 -3.83 4.94
C GLN A 102 19.01 -3.01 4.52
N GLN A 103 19.03 -1.71 4.81
CA GLN A 103 20.19 -0.86 4.53
C GLN A 103 21.37 -1.20 5.43
N ALA A 104 21.13 -1.44 6.73
CA ALA A 104 22.17 -1.84 7.68
C ALA A 104 22.84 -3.17 7.29
N ASN A 105 22.08 -4.13 6.75
CA ASN A 105 22.60 -5.42 6.27
C ASN A 105 23.37 -5.34 4.94
N SER A 106 23.39 -4.20 4.25
CA SER A 106 24.10 -4.04 2.97
C SER A 106 25.56 -3.59 3.13
N PHE A 107 26.03 -3.36 4.37
CA PHE A 107 27.37 -2.88 4.70
C PHE A 107 28.23 -3.89 5.50
N ASN A 108 27.79 -5.15 5.60
CA ASN A 108 28.56 -6.30 6.09
C ASN A 108 28.70 -7.33 4.97
#